data_AF-A0A9C9DBV9-F1
#
_entry.id   AF-A0A9C9DBV9-F1
#
_cell.length_a   1.000
_cell.length_b   1.000
_cell.length_c   1.000
_cell.angle_alpha   90.00
_cell.angle_beta   90.00
_cell.angle_gamma   90.00
#
_symmetry.space_group_name_H-M   'P 1'
#
loop_
_entity.id
_entity.type
_entity.pdbx_description
1 polymer ?
#
loop_
_entity_poly.entity_id
_entity_poly.type
_entity_poly.pdbx_seq_one_letter_code
_entity_poly.pdbx_strand_id
1 'polypeptide(L)'
;MYVLYKLARFALRRGWVKDKNNTIFDRRTGMMTLTWKGKRHAIPFVELEAGTRHIVNRPGIVRYHLFLYHRPTGMFAQHPAGNEHPWQVEVEWEYMQHFMDISRPLPDVPMFEPFRYKDPVTAEHDRRSGRYENYWRDMAVEKAEEMKKKSVEAAKTFLWGKTREEAMMWGWQPSGFGEG
;
A
#
# COMPACT_ATOMS: atom_id res chain seq x y z
N MET A 1 -6.08 30.68 13.28
CA MET A 1 -5.89 29.31 12.72
C MET A 1 -5.08 28.38 13.65
N TYR A 2 -4.06 28.86 14.37
CA TYR A 2 -3.17 28.04 15.21
C TYR A 2 -3.81 27.50 16.53
N VAL A 3 -4.76 28.23 17.11
CA VAL A 3 -5.46 27.85 18.36
C VAL A 3 -6.43 26.69 18.15
N LEU A 4 -7.22 26.74 17.07
CA LEU A 4 -8.13 25.64 16.68
C LEU A 4 -7.36 24.34 16.43
N TYR A 5 -6.19 24.42 15.77
CA TYR A 5 -5.32 23.27 15.56
C TYR A 5 -4.80 22.67 16.88
N LYS A 6 -4.35 23.51 17.83
CA LYS A 6 -3.90 23.03 19.15
C LYS A 6 -5.02 22.37 19.94
N LEU A 7 -6.23 22.95 19.93
CA LEU A 7 -7.41 22.40 20.58
C LEU A 7 -7.84 21.07 19.96
N ALA A 8 -7.88 20.98 18.62
CA ALA A 8 -8.19 19.74 17.91
C ALA A 8 -7.16 18.64 18.22
N ARG A 9 -5.86 18.98 18.21
CA ARG A 9 -4.78 18.04 18.53
C ARG A 9 -4.81 17.59 19.99
N PHE A 10 -5.17 18.49 20.92
CA PHE A 10 -5.37 18.16 22.33
C PHE A 10 -6.57 17.23 22.53
N ALA A 11 -7.70 17.51 21.89
CA ALA A 11 -8.90 16.68 21.95
C ALA A 11 -8.66 15.28 21.36
N LEU A 12 -7.91 15.17 20.26
CA LEU A 12 -7.48 13.89 19.69
C LEU A 12 -6.58 13.11 20.67
N ARG A 13 -5.57 13.76 21.26
CA ARG A 13 -4.67 13.12 22.26
C ARG A 13 -5.41 12.64 23.51
N ARG A 14 -6.45 13.36 23.92
CA ARG A 14 -7.31 13.00 25.06
C ARG A 14 -8.38 11.95 24.70
N GLY A 15 -8.46 11.52 23.43
CA GLY A 15 -9.47 10.56 22.97
C GLY A 15 -10.90 11.13 22.95
N TRP A 16 -11.07 12.45 23.10
CA TRP A 16 -12.37 13.12 23.05
C TRP A 16 -12.98 13.08 21.65
N VAL A 17 -12.10 13.02 20.65
CA VAL A 17 -12.47 12.72 19.27
C VAL A 17 -11.88 11.35 18.95
N LYS A 18 -12.75 10.34 18.84
CA LYS A 18 -12.34 9.04 18.28
C LYS A 18 -12.19 9.22 16.77
N ASP A 19 -11.11 8.68 16.21
CA ASP A 19 -10.98 8.57 14.76
C ASP A 19 -12.03 7.55 14.27
N LYS A 20 -13.21 8.07 13.93
CA LYS A 20 -14.38 7.28 13.59
C LYS A 20 -14.42 6.93 12.11
N ASN A 21 -13.51 7.44 11.28
CA ASN A 21 -13.64 7.35 9.82
C ASN A 21 -12.39 6.79 9.13
N ASN A 22 -11.42 6.25 9.87
CA ASN A 22 -10.27 5.60 9.27
C ASN A 22 -10.60 4.25 8.63
N THR A 23 -9.88 3.92 7.57
CA THR A 23 -9.84 2.55 7.03
C THR A 23 -8.57 1.90 7.55
N ILE A 24 -8.71 0.74 8.21
CA ILE A 24 -7.58 0.02 8.80
C ILE A 24 -7.46 -1.32 8.10
N PHE A 25 -6.26 -1.62 7.62
CA PHE A 25 -5.89 -2.94 7.12
C PHE A 25 -5.02 -3.61 8.17
N ASP A 26 -5.55 -4.65 8.82
CA ASP A 26 -4.82 -5.43 9.82
C ASP A 26 -4.33 -6.72 9.17
N ARG A 27 -3.02 -6.76 8.84
CA ARG A 27 -2.39 -7.94 8.25
C ARG A 27 -2.45 -9.17 9.15
N ARG A 28 -2.38 -8.99 10.49
CA ARG A 28 -2.36 -10.12 11.45
C ARG A 28 -3.72 -10.82 11.49
N THR A 29 -4.81 -10.07 11.39
CA THR A 29 -6.15 -10.66 11.37
C THR A 29 -6.68 -10.91 9.96
N GLY A 30 -6.05 -10.35 8.93
CA GLY A 30 -6.53 -10.43 7.54
C GLY A 30 -7.79 -9.59 7.28
N MET A 31 -8.05 -8.57 8.09
CA MET A 31 -9.32 -7.81 8.06
C MET A 31 -9.10 -6.37 7.60
N MET A 32 -9.99 -5.88 6.76
CA MET A 32 -10.19 -4.45 6.53
C MET A 32 -11.32 -3.95 7.44
N THR A 33 -11.04 -2.95 8.26
CA THR A 33 -12.06 -2.25 9.05
C THR A 33 -12.33 -0.88 8.47
N LEU A 34 -13.60 -0.58 8.16
CA LEU A 34 -14.03 0.74 7.72
C LEU A 34 -15.30 1.20 8.45
N THR A 35 -15.63 2.48 8.29
CA THR A 35 -16.89 3.04 8.76
C THR A 35 -17.85 3.22 7.61
N TRP A 36 -19.03 2.61 7.73
CA TRP A 36 -20.09 2.71 6.76
C TRP A 36 -21.40 3.07 7.46
N LYS A 37 -22.08 4.12 6.98
CA LYS A 37 -23.33 4.63 7.57
C LYS A 37 -23.24 4.81 9.10
N GLY A 38 -22.09 5.32 9.58
CA GLY A 38 -21.84 5.59 11.00
C GLY A 38 -21.50 4.39 11.89
N LYS A 39 -21.42 3.17 11.33
CA LYS A 39 -21.05 1.94 12.04
C LYS A 39 -19.69 1.41 11.56
N ARG A 40 -18.94 0.77 12.46
CA ARG A 40 -17.70 0.06 12.11
C ARG A 40 -18.02 -1.32 11.60
N HIS A 41 -17.36 -1.71 10.52
CA HIS A 41 -17.47 -3.02 9.89
C HIS A 41 -16.08 -3.57 9.66
N ALA A 42 -15.88 -4.84 10.01
CA ALA A 42 -14.70 -5.60 9.64
C ALA A 42 -15.08 -6.57 8.51
N ILE A 43 -14.30 -6.55 7.43
CA ILE A 43 -14.50 -7.37 6.24
C ILE A 43 -13.20 -8.14 6.00
N PRO A 44 -13.24 -9.46 5.79
CA PRO A 44 -12.06 -10.22 5.38
C PRO A 44 -11.48 -9.62 4.11
N PHE A 45 -10.17 -9.34 4.09
CA PHE A 45 -9.52 -8.72 2.93
C PHE A 45 -9.64 -9.58 1.67
N VAL A 46 -9.64 -10.90 1.83
CA VAL A 46 -9.83 -11.89 0.76
C VAL A 46 -11.20 -11.82 0.08
N GLU A 47 -12.20 -11.21 0.71
CA GLU A 47 -13.54 -11.01 0.14
C GLU A 47 -13.64 -9.70 -0.66
N LEU A 48 -12.59 -8.87 -0.62
CA LEU A 48 -12.56 -7.60 -1.34
C LEU A 48 -12.12 -7.83 -2.79
N GLU A 49 -12.88 -7.26 -3.70
CA GLU A 49 -12.51 -7.16 -5.11
C GLU A 49 -11.84 -5.81 -5.35
N ALA A 50 -10.65 -5.85 -5.95
CA ALA A 50 -9.96 -4.66 -6.39
C ALA A 50 -10.40 -4.24 -7.79
N GLY A 51 -10.49 -2.94 -8.01
CA GLY A 51 -10.75 -2.35 -9.31
C GLY A 51 -10.17 -0.95 -9.43
N THR A 52 -10.13 -0.45 -10.66
CA THR A 52 -9.69 0.92 -10.95
C THR A 52 -10.90 1.83 -11.13
N ARG A 53 -10.96 2.92 -10.37
CA ARG A 53 -11.93 4.00 -10.58
C ARG A 53 -11.23 5.23 -11.13
N HIS A 54 -11.67 5.74 -12.28
CA HIS A 54 -11.19 7.00 -12.80
C HIS A 54 -12.08 8.16 -12.32
N ILE A 55 -11.45 9.23 -11.87
CA ILE A 55 -12.11 10.47 -11.46
C ILE A 55 -11.55 11.60 -12.32
N VAL A 56 -12.43 12.36 -12.94
CA VAL A 56 -12.05 13.55 -13.71
C VAL A 56 -12.12 14.75 -12.77
N ASN A 57 -10.96 15.25 -12.37
CA ASN A 57 -10.86 16.48 -11.59
C ASN A 57 -10.94 17.70 -12.51
N ARG A 58 -11.50 18.82 -12.06
CA ARG A 58 -11.37 20.11 -12.75
C ARG A 58 -9.86 20.47 -12.74
N PRO A 59 -9.18 20.74 -13.88
CA PRO A 59 -9.64 21.20 -15.22
C PRO A 59 -9.73 20.12 -16.32
N GLY A 60 -10.09 18.88 -16.01
CA GLY A 60 -10.16 17.75 -16.95
C GLY A 60 -9.07 16.68 -16.74
N ILE A 61 -8.30 16.79 -15.66
CA ILE A 61 -7.23 15.82 -15.34
C ILE A 61 -7.87 14.53 -14.84
N VAL A 62 -7.55 13.42 -15.49
CA VAL A 62 -7.97 12.08 -15.06
C VAL A 62 -7.02 11.57 -13.99
N ARG A 63 -7.57 11.11 -12.87
CA ARG A 63 -6.84 10.39 -11.81
C ARG A 63 -7.41 8.99 -11.65
N TYR A 64 -6.53 8.01 -11.45
CA TYR A 64 -6.90 6.60 -11.29
C TYR A 64 -6.75 6.20 -9.82
N HIS A 65 -7.81 5.68 -9.21
CA HIS A 65 -7.82 5.29 -7.80
C HIS A 65 -8.01 3.79 -7.66
N LEU A 66 -7.23 3.18 -6.76
CA LEU A 66 -7.55 1.85 -6.25
C LEU A 66 -8.88 1.88 -5.50
N PHE A 67 -9.79 1.03 -5.93
CA PHE A 67 -11.12 0.87 -5.37
C PHE A 67 -11.29 -0.57 -4.89
N LEU A 68 -11.58 -0.76 -3.60
CA LEU A 68 -11.85 -2.05 -3.00
C LEU A 68 -13.34 -2.17 -2.72
N TYR A 69 -13.97 -3.19 -3.30
CA TYR A 69 -15.41 -3.41 -3.23
C TYR A 69 -15.73 -4.74 -2.56
N HIS A 70 -16.64 -4.72 -1.61
CA HIS A 70 -17.17 -5.92 -0.99
C HIS A 70 -18.54 -6.24 -1.58
N ARG A 71 -18.58 -7.20 -2.53
CA ARG A 71 -19.77 -7.55 -3.31
C ARG A 71 -21.00 -7.91 -2.46
N PRO A 72 -20.91 -8.72 -1.39
CA PRO A 72 -22.09 -9.10 -0.60
C PRO A 72 -22.81 -7.92 0.08
N THR A 73 -22.08 -6.91 0.53
CA THR A 73 -22.68 -5.78 1.27
C THR A 73 -22.75 -4.49 0.47
N GLY A 74 -22.10 -4.44 -0.70
CA GLY A 74 -21.93 -3.23 -1.49
C GLY A 74 -21.05 -2.16 -0.84
N MET A 75 -20.33 -2.51 0.23
CA MET A 75 -19.41 -1.60 0.92
C MET A 75 -18.15 -1.41 0.09
N PHE A 76 -17.52 -0.24 0.20
CA PHE A 76 -16.27 0.02 -0.50
C PHE A 76 -15.31 0.91 0.29
N ALA A 77 -14.03 0.78 -0.04
CA ALA A 77 -12.97 1.70 0.33
C ALA A 77 -12.26 2.18 -0.94
N GLN A 78 -11.83 3.43 -0.95
CA GLN A 78 -11.07 3.99 -2.07
C GLN A 78 -9.78 4.59 -1.52
N HIS A 79 -8.66 4.33 -2.20
CA HIS A 79 -7.42 5.01 -1.87
C HIS A 79 -7.57 6.52 -2.13
N PRO A 80 -7.25 7.38 -1.15
CA PRO A 80 -7.54 8.81 -1.25
C PRO A 80 -6.66 9.52 -2.29
N ALA A 81 -5.42 9.05 -2.47
CA ALA A 81 -4.55 9.57 -3.52
C ALA A 81 -4.93 8.95 -4.86
N GLY A 82 -4.99 9.78 -5.89
CA GLY A 82 -5.22 9.36 -7.26
C GLY A 82 -3.91 9.30 -8.02
N ASN A 83 -3.73 8.24 -8.79
CA ASN A 83 -2.60 8.00 -9.65
C ASN A 83 -2.73 8.70 -11.00
N GLU A 84 -1.60 8.87 -11.68
CA GLU A 84 -1.55 9.51 -13.01
C GLU A 84 -1.80 8.49 -14.12
N HIS A 85 -1.46 7.23 -13.88
CA HIS A 85 -1.57 6.15 -14.85
C HIS A 85 -2.23 4.90 -14.25
N PRO A 86 -2.96 4.10 -15.05
CA PRO A 86 -3.61 2.88 -14.57
C PRO A 86 -2.66 1.86 -13.95
N TRP A 87 -1.47 1.65 -14.52
CA TRP A 87 -0.49 0.68 -14.02
C TRP A 87 -0.05 0.97 -12.57
N GLN A 88 -0.14 2.22 -12.11
CA GLN A 88 0.17 2.58 -10.73
C GLN A 88 -0.87 2.03 -9.76
N VAL A 89 -2.15 1.94 -10.18
CA VAL A 89 -3.22 1.31 -9.38
C VAL A 89 -2.94 -0.18 -9.20
N GLU A 90 -2.41 -0.83 -10.23
CA GLU A 90 -2.03 -2.24 -10.16
C GLU A 90 -0.83 -2.46 -9.21
N VAL A 91 0.16 -1.55 -9.22
CA VAL A 91 1.26 -1.56 -8.22
C VAL A 91 0.73 -1.34 -6.81
N GLU A 92 -0.21 -0.41 -6.61
CA GLU A 92 -0.85 -0.21 -5.30
C GLU A 92 -1.58 -1.47 -4.85
N TRP A 93 -2.26 -2.16 -5.76
CA TRP A 93 -2.94 -3.42 -5.46
C TRP A 93 -1.96 -4.54 -5.08
N GLU A 94 -0.87 -4.71 -5.82
CA GLU A 94 0.21 -5.65 -5.46
C GLU A 94 0.77 -5.33 -4.08
N TYR A 95 1.08 -4.06 -3.81
CA TYR A 95 1.60 -3.62 -2.52
C TYR A 95 0.65 -3.97 -1.37
N MET A 96 -0.66 -3.79 -1.57
CA MET A 96 -1.66 -4.15 -0.56
C MET A 96 -1.76 -5.66 -0.36
N GLN A 97 -1.74 -6.45 -1.42
CA GLN A 97 -1.74 -7.91 -1.32
C GLN A 97 -0.48 -8.40 -0.59
N HIS A 98 0.70 -7.89 -0.93
CA HIS A 98 1.96 -8.22 -0.27
C HIS A 98 1.92 -7.83 1.21
N PHE A 99 1.45 -6.62 1.55
CA PHE A 99 1.31 -6.21 2.94
C PHE A 99 0.36 -7.12 3.74
N MET A 100 -0.75 -7.53 3.15
CA MET A 100 -1.76 -8.37 3.81
C MET A 100 -1.36 -9.84 3.90
N ASP A 101 -0.43 -10.31 3.07
CA ASP A 101 0.12 -11.66 3.12
C ASP A 101 1.15 -11.78 4.25
N ILE A 102 0.79 -12.53 5.30
CA ILE A 102 1.66 -12.77 6.46
C ILE A 102 2.72 -13.85 6.20
N SER A 103 2.64 -14.58 5.09
CA SER A 103 3.68 -15.56 4.70
C SER A 103 4.90 -14.89 4.07
N ARG A 104 4.75 -13.64 3.65
CA ARG A 104 5.79 -12.80 3.04
C ARG A 104 6.31 -11.74 4.02
N PRO A 105 7.56 -11.29 3.87
CA PRO A 105 8.06 -10.14 4.62
C PRO A 105 7.20 -8.89 4.33
N LEU A 106 7.32 -7.87 5.16
CA LEU A 106 6.74 -6.56 4.85
C LEU A 106 7.33 -6.03 3.55
N PRO A 107 6.51 -5.35 2.71
CA PRO A 107 7.01 -4.64 1.55
C PRO A 107 8.25 -3.80 1.90
N ASP A 108 9.31 -3.90 1.10
CA ASP A 108 10.54 -3.18 1.40
C ASP A 108 10.40 -1.71 0.99
N VAL A 109 9.85 -0.89 1.90
CA VAL A 109 9.64 0.55 1.72
C VAL A 109 10.10 1.32 2.97
N PRO A 110 10.56 2.59 2.82
CA PRO A 110 11.06 3.39 3.95
C PRO A 110 10.09 3.50 5.14
N MET A 111 8.77 3.48 4.86
CA MET A 111 7.73 3.58 5.88
C MET A 111 7.78 2.45 6.90
N PHE A 112 8.17 1.24 6.48
CA PHE A 112 8.19 0.07 7.34
C PHE A 112 9.51 -0.17 8.05
N GLU A 113 10.59 0.51 7.64
CA GLU A 113 11.93 0.35 8.22
C GLU A 113 11.93 0.35 9.76
N PRO A 114 11.27 1.30 10.47
CA PRO A 114 11.28 1.33 11.94
C PRO A 114 10.52 0.19 12.62
N PHE A 115 9.83 -0.64 11.84
CA PHE A 115 8.94 -1.70 12.33
C PHE A 115 9.32 -3.09 11.81
N ARG A 116 10.27 -3.21 10.88
CA ARG A 116 10.65 -4.50 10.25
C ARG A 116 11.01 -5.56 11.28
N TYR A 117 11.78 -5.20 12.32
CA TYR A 117 12.17 -6.13 13.39
C TYR A 117 11.00 -6.66 14.24
N LYS A 118 9.84 -5.98 14.23
CA LYS A 118 8.65 -6.39 14.99
C LYS A 118 7.84 -7.45 14.26
N ASP A 119 8.04 -7.59 12.96
CA ASP A 119 7.36 -8.59 12.15
C ASP A 119 8.25 -9.85 12.04
N PRO A 120 7.80 -11.02 12.53
CA PRO A 120 8.66 -12.19 12.65
C PRO A 120 9.13 -12.73 11.29
N VAL A 121 8.28 -12.68 10.26
CA VAL A 121 8.63 -13.13 8.90
C VAL A 121 9.63 -12.18 8.27
N THR A 122 9.42 -10.87 8.42
CA THR A 122 10.37 -9.85 7.97
C THR A 122 11.71 -9.96 8.69
N ALA A 123 11.70 -10.13 10.01
CA ALA A 123 12.92 -10.24 10.82
C ALA A 123 13.75 -11.49 10.45
N GLU A 124 13.10 -12.62 10.16
CA GLU A 124 13.77 -13.83 9.68
C GLU A 124 14.34 -13.62 8.26
N HIS A 125 13.56 -13.02 7.37
CA HIS A 125 14.01 -12.69 6.01
C HIS A 125 15.23 -11.75 6.02
N ASP A 126 15.19 -10.69 6.83
CA ASP A 126 16.28 -9.72 6.95
C ASP A 126 17.54 -10.37 7.54
N ARG A 127 17.40 -11.26 8.54
CA ARG A 127 18.53 -12.04 9.10
C ARG A 127 19.17 -12.95 8.05
N ARG A 128 18.35 -13.65 7.26
CA ARG A 128 18.83 -14.58 6.22
C ARG A 128 19.50 -13.87 5.05
N SER A 129 18.99 -12.70 4.67
CA SER A 129 19.53 -11.89 3.57
C SER A 129 20.72 -11.03 3.98
N GLY A 130 21.00 -10.91 5.28
CA GLY A 130 22.04 -10.02 5.80
C GLY A 130 21.71 -8.53 5.60
N ARG A 131 20.43 -8.21 5.48
CA ARG A 131 19.97 -6.82 5.33
C ARG A 131 20.24 -6.05 6.63
N TYR A 132 20.81 -4.85 6.51
CA TYR A 132 21.08 -3.97 7.65
C TYR A 132 19.83 -3.19 8.09
N GLU A 133 19.72 -2.89 9.38
CA GLU A 133 18.51 -2.32 10.04
C GLU A 133 18.13 -0.91 9.53
N ASN A 134 19.07 -0.19 8.95
CA ASN A 134 18.91 1.21 8.55
C ASN A 134 19.04 1.40 7.03
N TYR A 135 18.67 0.37 6.28
CA TYR A 135 18.75 0.28 4.83
C TYR A 135 18.30 1.53 4.10
N TRP A 136 17.08 1.97 4.36
CA TRP A 136 16.53 3.12 3.65
C TRP A 136 17.16 4.45 4.08
N ARG A 137 17.61 4.55 5.33
CA ARG A 137 18.17 5.79 5.87
C ARG A 137 19.60 6.01 5.41
N ASP A 138 20.41 4.95 5.41
CA ASP A 138 21.83 5.05 5.11
C ASP A 138 22.11 4.86 3.60
N MET A 139 21.07 4.62 2.80
CA MET A 139 21.16 4.56 1.34
C MET A 139 21.47 5.94 0.74
N ALA A 140 22.46 5.99 -0.15
CA ALA A 140 22.76 7.18 -0.95
C ALA A 140 21.55 7.58 -1.83
N VAL A 141 21.30 8.89 -1.95
CA VAL A 141 20.15 9.43 -2.69
C VAL A 141 20.19 8.97 -4.16
N GLU A 142 21.37 8.95 -4.76
CA GLU A 142 21.58 8.53 -6.15
C GLU A 142 21.17 7.06 -6.36
N LYS A 143 21.49 6.20 -5.39
CA LYS A 143 21.08 4.79 -5.42
C LYS A 143 19.56 4.66 -5.27
N ALA A 144 18.95 5.44 -4.38
CA ALA A 144 17.50 5.44 -4.20
C ALA A 144 16.77 5.91 -5.47
N GLU A 145 17.31 6.91 -6.16
CA GLU A 145 16.80 7.39 -7.45
C GLU A 145 16.95 6.35 -8.56
N GLU A 146 18.09 5.66 -8.64
CA GLU A 146 18.31 4.56 -9.59
C GLU A 146 17.31 3.42 -9.35
N MET A 147 17.16 2.99 -8.09
CA MET A 147 16.19 1.97 -7.69
C MET A 147 14.78 2.36 -8.11
N LYS A 148 14.36 3.58 -7.78
CA LYS A 148 13.05 4.11 -8.17
C LYS A 148 12.86 4.06 -9.69
N LYS A 149 13.85 4.52 -10.46
CA LYS A 149 13.77 4.53 -11.92
C LYS A 149 13.61 3.12 -12.48
N LYS A 150 14.42 2.15 -12.06
CA LYS A 150 14.31 0.76 -12.53
C LYS A 150 12.97 0.13 -12.14
N SER A 151 12.51 0.33 -10.91
CA SER A 151 11.22 -0.17 -10.45
C SER A 151 10.04 0.43 -11.21
N VAL A 152 10.09 1.73 -11.53
CA VAL A 152 9.06 2.39 -12.35
C VAL A 152 9.05 1.86 -13.78
N GLU A 153 10.21 1.71 -14.42
CA GLU A 153 10.27 1.19 -15.79
C GLU A 153 9.82 -0.27 -15.88
N ALA A 154 10.20 -1.10 -14.90
CA ALA A 154 9.72 -2.48 -14.80
C ALA A 154 8.18 -2.51 -14.60
N ALA A 155 7.64 -1.70 -13.68
CA ALA A 155 6.19 -1.67 -13.44
C ALA A 155 5.38 -1.16 -14.65
N LYS A 156 5.88 -0.17 -15.39
CA LYS A 156 5.23 0.35 -16.60
C LYS A 156 5.14 -0.69 -17.72
N THR A 157 6.16 -1.53 -17.83
CA THR A 157 6.28 -2.53 -18.90
C THR A 157 5.75 -3.89 -18.49
N PHE A 158 5.34 -4.05 -17.23
CA PHE A 158 4.74 -5.30 -16.75
C PHE A 158 3.42 -5.56 -17.45
N LEU A 159 3.19 -6.83 -17.81
CA LEU A 159 1.97 -7.29 -18.46
C LEU A 159 0.89 -7.49 -17.39
N TRP A 160 0.31 -6.40 -16.88
CA TRP A 160 -0.73 -6.45 -15.85
C TRP A 160 -1.89 -7.37 -16.25
N GLY A 161 -2.26 -8.27 -15.32
CA GLY A 161 -3.19 -9.38 -15.58
C GLY A 161 -2.53 -10.71 -15.95
N LYS A 162 -1.20 -10.74 -16.09
CA LYS A 162 -0.38 -11.96 -16.22
C LYS A 162 0.35 -12.27 -14.92
N THR A 163 0.73 -13.53 -14.72
CA THR A 163 1.64 -13.90 -13.63
C THR A 163 3.04 -13.39 -13.91
N ARG A 164 3.89 -13.36 -12.88
CA ARG A 164 5.30 -12.99 -13.02
C ARG A 164 6.04 -13.94 -13.97
N GLU A 165 5.76 -15.25 -13.91
CA GLU A 165 6.39 -16.23 -14.81
C GLU A 165 5.96 -15.99 -16.27
N GLU A 166 4.67 -15.75 -16.50
CA GLU A 166 4.16 -15.42 -17.83
C GLU A 166 4.82 -14.14 -18.36
N ALA A 167 4.87 -13.07 -17.57
CA ALA A 167 5.50 -11.83 -17.98
C ALA A 167 6.98 -12.04 -18.36
N MET A 168 7.73 -12.83 -17.58
CA MET A 168 9.12 -13.18 -17.88
C MET A 168 9.27 -14.00 -19.17
N MET A 169 8.38 -14.96 -19.43
CA MET A 169 8.36 -15.69 -20.70
C MET A 169 8.12 -14.78 -21.90
N TRP A 170 7.35 -13.70 -21.70
CA TRP A 170 7.12 -12.64 -22.69
C TRP A 170 8.24 -11.59 -22.75
N GLY A 171 9.36 -11.82 -22.07
CA GLY A 171 10.56 -10.98 -22.13
C GLY A 171 10.60 -9.83 -21.14
N TRP A 172 9.61 -9.70 -20.25
CA TRP A 172 9.66 -8.72 -19.17
C TRP A 172 10.79 -9.03 -18.19
N GLN A 173 11.44 -7.98 -17.69
CA GLN A 173 12.54 -8.09 -16.73
C GLN A 173 12.18 -7.36 -15.43
N PRO A 174 12.41 -7.98 -14.26
CA PRO A 174 12.21 -7.31 -12.99
C PRO A 174 13.25 -6.20 -12.78
N SER A 175 12.97 -5.30 -11.84
CA SER A 175 13.88 -4.19 -11.53
C SER A 175 15.16 -4.63 -10.82
N GLY A 176 15.21 -5.86 -10.29
CA GLY A 176 16.29 -6.34 -9.44
C GLY A 176 16.22 -5.84 -7.99
N PHE A 177 15.15 -5.14 -7.61
CA PHE A 177 14.99 -4.51 -6.30
C PHE A 177 13.62 -4.86 -5.69
N GLY A 178 13.61 -5.12 -4.38
CA GLY A 178 12.36 -5.36 -3.64
C GLY A 178 11.68 -6.70 -3.97
N GLU A 179 12.44 -7.70 -4.43
CA GLU A 179 11.91 -9.01 -4.85
C GLU A 179 11.60 -10.00 -3.70
N GLY A 180 11.39 -9.48 -2.49
CA GLY A 180 11.11 -10.24 -1.27
C GLY A 180 9.68 -10.73 -1.14
#